data_AF-A0A6A5ZIS6-F1
#
_entry.id   AF-A0A6A5ZIS6-F1
#
_cell.length_a   1.000
_cell.length_b   1.000
_cell.length_c   1.000
_cell.angle_alpha   90.00
_cell.angle_beta   90.00
_cell.angle_gamma   90.00
#
_symmetry.space_group_name_H-M   'P 1'
#
loop_
_entity.id
_entity.type
_entity.pdbx_description
1 polymer ?
#
loop_
_entity_poly.entity_id
_entity_poly.type
_entity_poly.pdbx_seq_one_letter_code
_entity_poly.pdbx_strand_id
1 'polypeptide(L)'
;MNNNTPRLEDNSNNNNGDGPWPAIGTKDAIPEWLRDNDFILNGHPLPTCSYRRSLRLLFCRHMETVNIWTHAIGSMVLVFIGFTLTKSSPISTAPWLNSGDRLAINSFIFPAALCFALSAVFHTLRSHSYTVHHIWGKMDILGIFYWTMNTASTLAAGFALFDTGGGGSRMRTLRSSVFGLLALSVMVPIFNGIWNHGWAYSCQVWGARWYLAEGLVLLYGLILFAGRIPERLRPGTFDIWGHSHQLFHICTMMGAGFHLIALAEGAEHCKRTLS
;
A
#
# COMPACT_ATOMS: atom_id res chain seq x y z
N MET A 1 -26.98 -37.73 9.90
CA MET A 1 -26.05 -36.72 10.46
C MET A 1 -26.78 -35.39 10.42
N ASN A 2 -27.14 -34.87 11.59
CA ASN A 2 -27.92 -33.65 11.76
C ASN A 2 -27.07 -32.43 11.35
N ASN A 3 -27.49 -31.70 10.31
CA ASN A 3 -26.96 -30.39 9.97
C ASN A 3 -27.64 -29.32 10.84
N ASN A 4 -27.19 -29.20 12.09
CA ASN A 4 -27.49 -28.04 12.93
C ASN A 4 -26.42 -26.97 12.71
N THR A 5 -26.52 -26.22 11.62
CA THR A 5 -25.96 -24.87 11.57
C THR A 5 -26.89 -23.95 12.34
N PRO A 6 -26.44 -23.23 13.39
CA PRO A 6 -27.29 -22.26 14.05
C PRO A 6 -27.54 -21.11 13.06
N ARG A 7 -28.79 -20.97 12.60
CA ARG A 7 -29.27 -19.69 12.07
C ARG A 7 -29.19 -18.72 13.25
N LEU A 8 -28.33 -17.72 13.14
CA LEU A 8 -28.42 -16.54 13.96
C LEU A 8 -29.81 -15.97 13.75
N GLU A 9 -30.68 -16.14 14.75
CA GLU A 9 -31.94 -15.44 14.82
C GLU A 9 -31.64 -13.96 14.74
N ASP A 10 -32.08 -13.35 13.65
CA ASP A 10 -32.21 -11.91 13.49
C ASP A 10 -33.26 -11.43 14.48
N ASN A 11 -32.87 -11.32 15.75
CA ASN A 11 -33.61 -10.57 16.76
C ASN A 11 -33.36 -9.07 16.53
N SER A 12 -33.72 -8.59 15.34
CA SER A 12 -33.98 -7.18 15.09
C SER A 12 -35.31 -6.81 15.74
N ASN A 13 -35.32 -6.82 17.07
CA ASN A 13 -36.32 -6.10 17.84
C ASN A 13 -36.18 -4.60 17.52
N ASN A 14 -37.03 -4.15 16.60
CA ASN A 14 -37.68 -2.85 16.53
C ASN A 14 -37.01 -1.73 17.36
N ASN A 15 -36.14 -0.96 16.69
CA ASN A 15 -35.96 0.50 16.83
C ASN A 15 -34.81 1.06 15.97
N ASN A 16 -34.55 0.51 14.77
CA ASN A 16 -33.62 1.12 13.83
C ASN A 16 -34.30 2.32 13.16
N GLY A 17 -34.23 3.46 13.85
CA GLY A 17 -34.92 4.70 13.49
C GLY A 17 -34.94 5.03 12.00
N ASP A 18 -36.15 5.27 11.51
CA ASP A 18 -36.53 5.70 10.15
C ASP A 18 -35.97 7.09 9.76
N GLY A 19 -35.07 7.64 10.58
CA GLY A 19 -34.42 8.92 10.36
C GLY A 19 -33.27 8.84 9.36
N PRO A 20 -32.97 9.93 8.64
CA PRO A 20 -31.83 9.99 7.74
C PRO A 20 -30.49 9.81 8.47
N TRP A 21 -30.42 10.11 9.75
CA TRP A 21 -29.18 10.08 10.52
C TRP A 21 -28.91 8.71 11.15
N PRO A 22 -27.63 8.29 11.26
CA PRO A 22 -27.25 7.09 11.99
C PRO A 22 -27.59 7.20 13.48
N ALA A 23 -28.07 6.11 14.06
CA ALA A 23 -28.31 6.03 15.50
C ALA A 23 -27.00 5.79 16.26
N ILE A 24 -26.89 6.40 17.44
CA ILE A 24 -25.72 6.30 18.32
C ILE A 24 -26.19 5.73 19.66
N GLY A 25 -25.54 4.67 20.11
CA GLY A 25 -25.93 3.92 21.30
C GLY A 25 -24.79 3.72 22.29
N THR A 26 -25.06 2.81 23.23
CA THR A 26 -24.11 2.34 24.23
C THR A 26 -23.36 1.10 23.72
N LYS A 27 -22.29 0.72 24.40
CA LYS A 27 -21.49 -0.48 24.11
C LYS A 27 -22.34 -1.76 24.09
N ASP A 28 -23.32 -1.86 24.98
CA ASP A 28 -24.18 -3.05 25.06
C ASP A 28 -25.14 -3.16 23.87
N ALA A 29 -25.43 -2.02 23.22
CA ALA A 29 -26.30 -1.97 22.04
C ALA A 29 -25.59 -2.30 20.72
N ILE A 30 -24.25 -2.35 20.68
CA ILE A 30 -23.50 -2.72 19.48
C ILE A 30 -23.14 -4.21 19.46
N PRO A 31 -22.99 -4.81 18.26
CA PRO A 31 -22.54 -6.18 18.11
C PRO A 31 -21.07 -6.37 18.52
N GLU A 32 -20.72 -7.61 18.85
CA GLU A 32 -19.40 -7.97 19.41
C GLU A 32 -18.21 -7.56 18.54
N TRP A 33 -18.32 -7.64 17.21
CA TRP A 33 -17.26 -7.25 16.28
C TRP A 33 -16.96 -5.73 16.29
N LEU A 34 -17.81 -4.90 16.89
CA LEU A 34 -17.54 -3.47 17.13
C LEU A 34 -17.02 -3.18 18.54
N ARG A 35 -17.05 -4.15 19.46
CA ARG A 35 -16.64 -3.98 20.85
C ARG A 35 -15.13 -4.18 20.98
N ASP A 36 -14.37 -3.20 20.53
CA ASP A 36 -12.91 -3.19 20.57
C ASP A 36 -12.33 -2.76 21.92
N ASN A 37 -13.03 -1.87 22.62
CA ASN A 37 -12.56 -1.28 23.87
C ASN A 37 -13.65 -1.33 24.94
N ASP A 38 -13.37 -2.08 26.02
CA ASP A 38 -14.34 -2.30 27.08
C ASP A 38 -14.65 -1.05 27.92
N PHE A 39 -13.78 -0.05 27.90
CA PHE A 39 -13.87 1.17 28.69
C PHE A 39 -14.67 2.29 28.02
N ILE A 40 -14.95 2.18 26.71
CA ILE A 40 -15.78 3.15 25.99
C ILE A 40 -17.23 2.68 26.09
N LEU A 41 -18.00 3.29 26.99
CA LEU A 41 -19.36 2.83 27.29
C LEU A 41 -20.43 3.44 26.37
N ASN A 42 -20.19 4.65 25.84
CA ASN A 42 -21.18 5.45 25.12
C ASN A 42 -20.62 6.03 23.82
N GLY A 43 -21.51 6.48 22.93
CA GLY A 43 -21.12 7.18 21.71
C GLY A 43 -20.77 6.24 20.55
N HIS A 44 -21.27 5.00 20.60
CA HIS A 44 -21.04 3.98 19.58
C HIS A 44 -22.05 4.10 18.44
N PRO A 45 -21.62 4.35 17.19
CA PRO A 45 -22.52 4.27 16.05
C PRO A 45 -23.06 2.85 15.89
N LEU A 46 -24.39 2.71 15.80
CA LEU A 46 -25.03 1.43 15.48
C LEU A 46 -24.73 1.02 14.04
N PRO A 47 -24.85 -0.29 13.70
CA PRO A 47 -24.63 -0.78 12.34
C PRO A 47 -25.44 -0.01 11.30
N THR A 48 -24.76 0.66 10.37
CA THR A 48 -25.42 1.56 9.40
C THR A 48 -25.88 0.86 8.13
N CYS A 49 -25.23 -0.25 7.77
CA CYS A 49 -25.47 -1.08 6.57
C CYS A 49 -25.64 -0.28 5.25
N SER A 50 -25.13 0.94 5.19
CA SER A 50 -25.28 1.85 4.07
C SER A 50 -24.17 2.88 4.04
N TYR A 51 -23.38 2.91 2.97
CA TYR A 51 -22.32 3.90 2.76
C TYR A 51 -22.80 5.35 2.90
N ARG A 52 -24.01 5.66 2.41
CA ARG A 52 -24.58 7.01 2.53
C ARG A 52 -24.87 7.37 3.99
N ARG A 53 -25.34 6.42 4.80
CA ARG A 53 -25.53 6.62 6.24
C ARG A 53 -24.18 6.70 6.96
N SER A 54 -23.20 5.87 6.60
CA SER A 54 -21.84 5.94 7.16
C SER A 54 -21.19 7.31 6.90
N LEU A 55 -21.32 7.86 5.68
CA LEU A 55 -20.80 9.20 5.36
C LEU A 55 -21.48 10.32 6.17
N ARG A 56 -22.73 10.13 6.60
CA ARG A 56 -23.41 11.09 7.49
C ARG A 56 -22.77 11.15 8.88
N LEU A 57 -22.04 10.11 9.32
CA LEU A 57 -21.32 10.11 10.59
C LEU A 57 -20.25 11.21 10.67
N LEU A 58 -19.70 11.64 9.52
CA LEU A 58 -18.76 12.77 9.45
C LEU A 58 -19.30 14.05 10.12
N PHE A 59 -20.62 14.20 10.15
CA PHE A 59 -21.33 15.35 10.69
C PHE A 59 -22.03 15.06 12.02
N CYS A 60 -21.75 13.91 12.64
CA CYS A 60 -22.30 13.51 13.94
C CYS A 60 -21.21 13.47 15.00
N ARG A 61 -21.58 13.63 16.27
CA ARG A 61 -20.68 13.45 17.41
C ARG A 61 -20.76 12.03 17.94
N HIS A 62 -19.67 11.27 17.83
CA HIS A 62 -19.52 9.89 18.28
C HIS A 62 -18.06 9.62 18.66
N MET A 63 -17.76 8.42 19.15
CA MET A 63 -16.42 8.07 19.62
C MET A 63 -15.32 8.09 18.54
N GLU A 64 -15.71 7.94 17.27
CA GLU A 64 -14.77 7.94 16.13
C GLU A 64 -14.62 9.32 15.48
N THR A 65 -15.39 10.34 15.91
CA THR A 65 -15.38 11.66 15.25
C THR A 65 -13.96 12.24 15.20
N VAL A 66 -13.24 12.19 16.32
CA VAL A 66 -11.87 12.72 16.37
C VAL A 66 -10.94 11.91 15.48
N ASN A 67 -11.00 10.57 15.52
CA ASN A 67 -10.17 9.69 14.69
C ASN A 67 -10.37 9.97 13.19
N ILE A 68 -11.62 10.18 12.76
CA ILE A 68 -11.90 10.51 11.35
C ILE A 68 -11.28 11.86 10.98
N TRP A 69 -11.55 12.91 11.74
CA TRP A 69 -11.14 14.26 11.39
C TRP A 69 -9.63 14.47 11.50
N THR A 70 -8.96 13.90 12.51
CA THR A 70 -7.49 13.99 12.63
C THR A 70 -6.80 13.34 11.45
N HIS A 71 -7.24 12.16 11.02
CA HIS A 71 -6.67 11.45 9.88
C HIS A 71 -7.01 12.13 8.55
N ALA A 72 -8.26 12.58 8.35
CA ALA A 72 -8.67 13.27 7.13
C ALA A 72 -7.92 14.60 6.95
N ILE A 73 -7.85 15.44 8.00
CA ILE A 73 -7.11 16.70 7.96
C ILE A 73 -5.61 16.43 7.75
N GLY A 74 -5.05 15.42 8.44
CA GLY A 74 -3.65 15.02 8.24
C GLY A 74 -3.34 14.66 6.80
N SER A 75 -4.22 13.87 6.15
CA SER A 75 -4.08 13.53 4.73
C SER A 75 -4.15 14.77 3.83
N MET A 76 -5.13 15.66 4.05
CA MET A 76 -5.27 16.90 3.27
C MET A 76 -4.05 17.81 3.38
N VAL A 77 -3.53 17.98 4.60
CA VAL A 77 -2.32 18.78 4.85
C VAL A 77 -1.12 18.17 4.14
N LEU A 78 -0.92 16.84 4.20
CA LEU A 78 0.17 16.17 3.51
C LEU A 78 0.06 16.30 1.99
N VAL A 79 -1.14 16.16 1.42
CA VAL A 79 -1.37 16.40 -0.02
C VAL A 79 -1.06 17.84 -0.40
N PHE A 80 -1.51 18.82 0.40
CA PHE A 80 -1.22 20.24 0.18
C PHE A 80 0.29 20.55 0.25
N ILE A 81 1.00 19.98 1.23
CA ILE A 81 2.46 20.08 1.34
C ILE A 81 3.12 19.44 0.11
N GLY A 82 2.69 18.26 -0.32
CA GLY A 82 3.22 17.61 -1.53
C GLY A 82 3.00 18.43 -2.79
N PHE A 83 1.80 19.03 -2.94
CA PHE A 83 1.48 19.91 -4.07
C PHE A 83 2.33 21.19 -4.07
N THR A 84 2.44 21.87 -2.94
CA THR A 84 3.25 23.09 -2.81
C THR A 84 4.74 22.81 -3.02
N LEU A 85 5.26 21.69 -2.50
CA LEU A 85 6.63 21.27 -2.72
C LEU A 85 6.90 20.94 -4.18
N THR A 86 5.96 20.35 -4.92
CA THR A 86 6.16 20.01 -6.34
C THR A 86 6.00 21.22 -7.27
N LYS A 87 5.05 22.12 -6.99
CA LYS A 87 4.67 23.20 -7.92
C LYS A 87 5.20 24.58 -7.56
N SER A 88 5.46 24.85 -6.29
CA SER A 88 5.66 26.22 -5.79
C SER A 88 6.96 26.42 -5.01
N SER A 89 7.66 25.33 -4.67
CA SER A 89 8.94 25.44 -3.97
C SER A 89 10.05 25.87 -4.94
N PRO A 90 10.87 26.88 -4.58
CA PRO A 90 12.09 27.22 -5.32
C PRO A 90 13.01 26.01 -5.52
N ILE A 91 12.92 25.01 -4.64
CA ILE A 91 13.69 23.76 -4.67
C ILE A 91 13.20 22.85 -5.81
N SER A 92 11.90 22.77 -6.11
CA SER A 92 11.40 21.87 -7.17
C SER A 92 11.60 22.40 -8.58
N THR A 93 11.69 23.73 -8.71
CA THR A 93 12.06 24.44 -9.94
C THR A 93 13.57 24.64 -10.08
N ALA A 94 14.35 24.21 -9.10
CA ALA A 94 15.80 24.35 -9.14
C ALA A 94 16.38 23.54 -10.30
N PRO A 95 17.18 24.15 -11.19
CA PRO A 95 17.72 23.45 -12.37
C PRO A 95 18.70 22.32 -12.02
N TRP A 96 19.19 22.27 -10.78
CA TRP A 96 20.07 21.21 -10.29
C TRP A 96 19.34 20.03 -9.63
N LEU A 97 18.00 20.08 -9.48
CA LEU A 97 17.22 18.95 -8.96
C LEU A 97 16.93 17.97 -10.10
N ASN A 98 17.43 16.74 -9.99
CA ASN A 98 17.17 15.68 -10.97
C ASN A 98 15.79 15.06 -10.76
N SER A 99 15.27 14.37 -11.78
CA SER A 99 13.97 13.67 -11.68
C SER A 99 13.95 12.63 -10.55
N GLY A 100 15.10 12.09 -10.17
CA GLY A 100 15.25 11.21 -9.00
C GLY A 100 15.00 11.90 -7.66
N ASP A 101 15.44 13.16 -7.48
CA ASP A 101 15.24 13.91 -6.24
C ASP A 101 13.76 14.29 -6.06
N ARG A 102 13.10 14.68 -7.17
CA ARG A 102 11.65 14.92 -7.20
C ARG A 102 10.85 13.63 -6.90
N LEU A 103 11.29 12.49 -7.43
CA LEU A 103 10.69 11.20 -7.14
C LEU A 103 10.85 10.83 -5.66
N ALA A 104 12.03 11.06 -5.06
CA ALA A 104 12.32 10.75 -3.67
C ALA A 104 11.47 11.57 -2.68
N ILE A 105 11.28 12.87 -2.94
CA ILE A 105 10.41 13.74 -2.11
C ILE A 105 8.95 13.29 -2.22
N ASN A 106 8.48 12.98 -3.43
CA ASN A 106 7.12 12.51 -3.67
C ASN A 106 6.87 11.11 -3.07
N SER A 107 7.88 10.24 -3.07
CA SER A 107 7.78 8.90 -2.48
C SER A 107 7.69 8.90 -0.95
N PHE A 108 7.95 10.03 -0.28
CA PHE A 108 7.75 10.16 1.16
C PHE A 108 6.34 10.65 1.51
N ILE A 109 5.89 11.70 0.82
CA ILE A 109 4.63 12.40 1.15
C ILE A 109 3.41 11.61 0.70
N PHE A 110 3.48 10.95 -0.47
CA PHE A 110 2.35 10.22 -1.01
C PHE A 110 1.95 8.99 -0.17
N PRO A 111 2.87 8.10 0.24
CA PRO A 111 2.54 6.98 1.13
C PRO A 111 1.98 7.43 2.49
N ALA A 112 2.51 8.53 3.04
CA ALA A 112 2.00 9.10 4.29
C ALA A 112 0.57 9.61 4.12
N ALA A 113 0.30 10.40 3.08
CA ALA A 113 -1.04 10.91 2.78
C ALA A 113 -2.06 9.78 2.57
N LEU A 114 -1.66 8.71 1.87
CA LEU A 114 -2.48 7.53 1.62
C LEU A 114 -2.78 6.75 2.90
N CYS A 115 -1.79 6.57 3.79
CA CYS A 115 -1.99 5.93 5.10
C CYS A 115 -3.07 6.66 5.91
N PHE A 116 -2.97 7.99 6.00
CA PHE A 116 -3.96 8.81 6.72
C PHE A 116 -5.34 8.74 6.06
N ALA A 117 -5.41 8.75 4.72
CA ALA A 117 -6.68 8.65 4.00
C ALA A 117 -7.38 7.29 4.24
N LEU A 118 -6.64 6.17 4.14
CA LEU A 118 -7.18 4.83 4.35
C LEU A 118 -7.72 4.67 5.78
N SER A 119 -7.02 5.22 6.76
CA SER A 119 -7.45 5.23 8.16
C SER A 119 -8.73 6.05 8.37
N ALA A 120 -8.81 7.25 7.78
CA ALA A 120 -10.02 8.08 7.84
C ALA A 120 -11.24 7.36 7.23
N VAL A 121 -11.04 6.65 6.11
CA VAL A 121 -12.11 5.85 5.48
C VAL A 121 -12.51 4.68 6.38
N PHE A 122 -11.56 3.97 6.98
CA PHE A 122 -11.87 2.89 7.92
C PHE A 122 -12.71 3.39 9.11
N HIS A 123 -12.29 4.45 9.80
CA HIS A 123 -13.04 4.99 10.93
C HIS A 123 -14.44 5.50 10.53
N THR A 124 -14.61 6.00 9.31
CA THR A 124 -15.91 6.41 8.76
C THR A 124 -16.82 5.20 8.46
N LEU A 125 -16.25 4.12 7.94
CA LEU A 125 -16.98 2.91 7.55
C LEU A 125 -17.00 1.83 8.63
N ARG A 126 -16.43 2.12 9.81
CA ARG A 126 -16.22 1.18 10.90
C ARG A 126 -17.51 0.46 11.30
N SER A 127 -18.62 1.20 11.41
CA SER A 127 -19.93 0.67 11.80
C SER A 127 -20.81 0.28 10.60
N HIS A 128 -20.26 0.13 9.39
CA HIS A 128 -21.08 -0.20 8.22
C HIS A 128 -21.69 -1.60 8.33
N SER A 129 -20.86 -2.64 8.23
CA SER A 129 -21.25 -4.03 8.36
C SER A 129 -20.00 -4.85 8.64
N TYR A 130 -20.16 -6.09 9.13
CA TYR A 130 -19.04 -6.97 9.48
C TYR A 130 -17.99 -7.08 8.36
N THR A 131 -18.42 -7.34 7.12
CA THR A 131 -17.52 -7.50 5.97
C THR A 131 -16.77 -6.19 5.66
N VAL A 132 -17.49 -5.06 5.62
CA VAL A 132 -16.90 -3.76 5.28
C VAL A 132 -15.90 -3.32 6.35
N HIS A 133 -16.24 -3.52 7.63
CA HIS A 133 -15.35 -3.28 8.77
C HIS A 133 -14.01 -4.03 8.61
N HIS A 134 -14.05 -5.33 8.34
CA HIS A 134 -12.83 -6.14 8.21
C HIS A 134 -12.02 -5.80 6.97
N ILE A 135 -12.66 -5.52 5.83
CA ILE A 135 -11.96 -5.12 4.60
C ILE A 135 -11.22 -3.81 4.84
N TRP A 136 -11.90 -2.79 5.34
CA TRP A 136 -11.28 -1.49 5.56
C TRP A 136 -10.29 -1.48 6.73
N GLY A 137 -10.51 -2.30 7.76
CA GLY A 137 -9.51 -2.50 8.82
C GLY A 137 -8.21 -3.11 8.28
N LYS A 138 -8.29 -4.05 7.34
CA LYS A 138 -7.10 -4.57 6.64
C LYS A 138 -6.42 -3.50 5.79
N MET A 139 -7.18 -2.64 5.12
CA MET A 139 -6.63 -1.56 4.29
C MET A 139 -5.93 -0.49 5.15
N ASP A 140 -6.46 -0.17 6.33
CA ASP A 140 -5.83 0.75 7.28
C ASP A 140 -4.46 0.22 7.74
N ILE A 141 -4.43 -1.04 8.18
CA ILE A 141 -3.18 -1.74 8.55
C ILE A 141 -2.19 -1.78 7.37
N LEU A 142 -2.66 -2.07 6.15
CA LEU A 142 -1.83 -2.06 4.94
C LEU A 142 -1.20 -0.69 4.68
N GLY A 143 -1.95 0.39 4.90
CA GLY A 143 -1.47 1.77 4.78
C GLY A 143 -0.29 2.05 5.72
N ILE A 144 -0.38 1.61 6.98
CA ILE A 144 0.69 1.74 7.98
C ILE A 144 1.95 0.98 7.53
N PHE A 145 1.79 -0.27 7.08
CA PHE A 145 2.92 -1.07 6.57
C PHE A 145 3.61 -0.40 5.38
N TYR A 146 2.82 0.12 4.43
CA TYR A 146 3.37 0.77 3.25
C TYR A 146 4.12 2.06 3.60
N TRP A 147 3.57 2.91 4.47
CA TRP A 147 4.22 4.15 4.89
C TRP A 147 5.50 3.91 5.70
N THR A 148 5.47 3.00 6.68
CA THR A 148 6.63 2.69 7.53
C THR A 148 7.80 2.14 6.71
N MET A 149 7.52 1.24 5.76
CA MET A 149 8.56 0.67 4.90
C MET A 149 9.16 1.70 3.93
N ASN A 150 8.34 2.59 3.35
CA ASN A 150 8.84 3.69 2.51
C ASN A 150 9.69 4.68 3.31
N THR A 151 9.28 4.99 4.54
CA THR A 151 10.05 5.84 5.46
C THR A 151 11.39 5.21 5.81
N ALA A 152 11.42 3.92 6.18
CA ALA A 152 12.64 3.19 6.48
C ALA A 152 13.60 3.16 5.27
N SER A 153 13.06 2.93 4.07
CA SER A 153 13.80 2.93 2.81
C SER A 153 14.43 4.30 2.51
N THR A 154 13.67 5.37 2.73
CA THR A 154 14.13 6.75 2.51
C THR A 154 15.19 7.15 3.53
N LEU A 155 15.01 6.82 4.81
CA LEU A 155 16.01 7.08 5.86
C LEU A 155 17.31 6.31 5.60
N ALA A 156 17.21 5.04 5.19
CA ALA A 156 18.38 4.24 4.82
C ALA A 156 19.10 4.84 3.60
N ALA A 157 18.37 5.35 2.61
CA ALA A 157 18.94 6.06 1.46
C ALA A 157 19.61 7.38 1.88
N GLY A 158 18.96 8.16 2.75
CA GLY A 158 19.49 9.41 3.29
C GLY A 158 20.79 9.19 4.08
N PHE A 159 20.79 8.22 4.99
CA PHE A 159 22.00 7.82 5.72
C PHE A 159 23.12 7.38 4.77
N ALA A 160 22.80 6.55 3.77
CA ALA A 160 23.75 6.11 2.76
C ALA A 160 24.30 7.24 1.85
N LEU A 161 23.61 8.37 1.75
CA LEU A 161 24.02 9.52 0.94
C LEU A 161 24.78 10.57 1.75
N PHE A 162 24.39 10.82 3.01
CA PHE A 162 24.95 11.87 3.85
C PHE A 162 26.11 11.42 4.75
N ASP A 163 26.18 10.14 5.14
CA ASP A 163 27.24 9.66 6.05
C ASP A 163 28.61 9.48 5.38
N THR A 164 28.69 9.56 4.04
CA THR A 164 29.94 9.20 3.34
C THR A 164 30.13 9.98 2.05
N GLY A 165 31.02 10.98 2.10
CA GLY A 165 31.59 11.66 0.93
C GLY A 165 32.45 10.77 0.02
N GLY A 166 32.12 9.50 -0.20
CA GLY A 166 32.91 8.59 -1.02
C GLY A 166 32.18 7.30 -1.35
N GLY A 167 32.01 7.03 -2.65
CA GLY A 167 31.35 5.85 -3.21
C GLY A 167 32.08 4.52 -2.93
N GLY A 168 32.03 4.05 -1.69
CA GLY A 168 32.58 2.76 -1.27
C GLY A 168 31.65 1.57 -1.52
N SER A 169 32.22 0.37 -1.68
CA SER A 169 31.50 -0.89 -1.99
C SER A 169 30.42 -1.29 -0.98
N ARG A 170 30.51 -0.80 0.26
CA ARG A 170 29.57 -1.07 1.37
C ARG A 170 28.22 -0.36 1.20
N MET A 171 28.19 0.85 0.61
CA MET A 171 26.94 1.62 0.36
C MET A 171 26.12 1.04 -0.79
N ARG A 172 26.75 0.30 -1.71
CA ARG A 172 26.05 -0.29 -2.83
C ARG A 172 25.17 -1.47 -2.40
N THR A 173 25.64 -2.31 -1.50
CA THR A 173 24.81 -3.39 -0.94
C THR A 173 23.60 -2.80 -0.22
N LEU A 174 23.80 -1.74 0.58
CA LEU A 174 22.70 -1.05 1.26
C LEU A 174 21.70 -0.42 0.27
N ARG A 175 22.19 0.26 -0.77
CA ARG A 175 21.35 0.82 -1.84
C ARG A 175 20.55 -0.27 -2.58
N SER A 176 21.20 -1.38 -2.92
CA SER A 176 20.56 -2.57 -3.51
C SER A 176 19.50 -3.19 -2.59
N SER A 177 19.75 -3.24 -1.28
CA SER A 177 18.79 -3.76 -0.30
C SER A 177 17.54 -2.91 -0.20
N VAL A 178 17.67 -1.58 -0.24
CA VAL A 178 16.53 -0.64 -0.23
C VAL A 178 15.65 -0.83 -1.47
N PHE A 179 16.24 -0.91 -2.67
CA PHE A 179 15.48 -1.18 -3.89
C PHE A 179 14.83 -2.57 -3.89
N GLY A 180 15.51 -3.58 -3.33
CA GLY A 180 14.95 -4.92 -3.18
C GLY A 180 13.73 -4.97 -2.24
N LEU A 181 13.77 -4.25 -1.11
CA LEU A 181 12.64 -4.18 -0.18
C LEU A 181 11.44 -3.43 -0.79
N LEU A 182 11.69 -2.34 -1.52
CA LEU A 182 10.63 -1.62 -2.24
C LEU A 182 9.97 -2.53 -3.28
N ALA A 183 10.75 -3.29 -4.05
CA ALA A 183 10.23 -4.24 -5.04
C ALA A 183 9.39 -5.37 -4.40
N LEU A 184 9.82 -5.91 -3.25
CA LEU A 184 9.07 -6.95 -2.53
C LEU A 184 7.70 -6.45 -2.04
N SER A 185 7.60 -5.16 -1.68
CA SER A 185 6.34 -4.58 -1.21
C SER A 185 5.24 -4.52 -2.26
N VAL A 186 5.63 -4.28 -3.52
CA VAL A 186 4.70 -4.20 -4.65
C VAL A 186 4.12 -5.58 -4.98
N MET A 187 4.78 -6.66 -4.55
CA MET A 187 4.35 -8.04 -4.82
C MET A 187 3.33 -8.58 -3.81
N VAL A 188 3.09 -7.90 -2.68
CA VAL A 188 2.17 -8.36 -1.63
C VAL A 188 0.72 -8.58 -2.14
N PRO A 189 0.12 -7.67 -2.93
CA PRO A 189 -1.23 -7.87 -3.47
C PRO A 189 -1.31 -9.07 -4.43
N ILE A 190 -0.24 -9.33 -5.19
CA ILE A 190 -0.16 -10.45 -6.14
C ILE A 190 -0.12 -11.77 -5.37
N PHE A 191 0.72 -11.87 -4.34
CA PHE A 191 0.77 -13.06 -3.49
C PHE A 191 -0.55 -13.32 -2.76
N ASN A 192 -1.19 -12.28 -2.22
CA ASN A 192 -2.52 -12.41 -1.63
C ASN A 192 -3.57 -12.84 -2.68
N GLY A 193 -3.50 -12.33 -3.90
CA GLY A 193 -4.36 -12.74 -5.00
C GLY A 193 -4.21 -14.23 -5.34
N ILE A 194 -2.96 -14.71 -5.48
CA ILE A 194 -2.62 -16.12 -5.75
C ILE A 194 -3.10 -17.01 -4.62
N TRP A 195 -2.90 -16.61 -3.37
CA TRP A 195 -3.32 -17.38 -2.20
C TRP A 195 -4.84 -17.58 -2.16
N ASN A 196 -5.60 -16.53 -2.48
CA ASN A 196 -7.07 -16.57 -2.38
C ASN A 196 -7.77 -17.16 -3.61
N HIS A 197 -7.20 -17.03 -4.81
CA HIS A 197 -7.86 -17.41 -6.07
C HIS A 197 -7.14 -18.52 -6.84
N GLY A 198 -5.95 -18.91 -6.41
CA GLY A 198 -5.13 -19.92 -7.06
C GLY A 198 -4.24 -19.37 -8.19
N TRP A 199 -3.16 -20.11 -8.47
CA TRP A 199 -2.13 -19.73 -9.44
C TRP A 199 -2.65 -19.63 -10.89
N ALA A 200 -3.43 -20.63 -11.33
CA ALA A 200 -3.94 -20.69 -12.69
C ALA A 200 -4.86 -19.50 -13.02
N TYR A 201 -5.77 -19.17 -12.09
CA TYR A 201 -6.66 -18.00 -12.20
C TYR A 201 -5.85 -16.69 -12.23
N SER A 202 -4.92 -16.52 -11.30
CA SER A 202 -4.11 -15.30 -11.20
C SER A 202 -3.23 -15.07 -12.44
N CYS A 203 -2.74 -16.15 -13.06
CA CYS A 203 -2.04 -16.07 -14.34
C CYS A 203 -2.93 -15.58 -15.48
N GLN A 204 -4.19 -16.01 -15.52
CA GLN A 204 -5.11 -15.70 -16.61
C GLN A 204 -5.77 -14.31 -16.48
N VAL A 205 -5.97 -13.83 -15.25
CA VAL A 205 -6.67 -12.57 -14.99
C VAL A 205 -5.70 -11.40 -14.85
N TRP A 206 -4.53 -11.62 -14.24
CA TRP A 206 -3.59 -10.53 -13.92
C TRP A 206 -2.20 -10.74 -14.51
N GLY A 207 -1.98 -11.78 -15.32
CA GLY A 207 -0.66 -12.07 -15.88
C GLY A 207 0.38 -12.42 -14.80
N ALA A 208 -0.02 -13.05 -13.69
CA ALA A 208 0.86 -13.31 -12.53
C ALA A 208 2.19 -14.02 -12.87
N ARG A 209 2.23 -14.85 -13.93
CA ARG A 209 3.45 -15.47 -14.47
C ARG A 209 4.51 -14.45 -14.91
N TRP A 210 4.08 -13.30 -15.45
CA TRP A 210 4.96 -12.25 -15.93
C TRP A 210 5.50 -11.40 -14.78
N TYR A 211 4.68 -11.14 -13.75
CA TYR A 211 5.17 -10.53 -12.50
C TYR A 211 6.15 -11.45 -11.75
N LEU A 212 5.94 -12.76 -11.79
CA LEU A 212 6.93 -13.71 -11.25
C LEU A 212 8.23 -13.68 -12.05
N ALA A 213 8.16 -13.67 -13.39
CA ALA A 213 9.32 -13.55 -14.26
C ALA A 213 10.08 -12.22 -14.04
N GLU A 214 9.35 -11.12 -13.88
CA GLU A 214 9.89 -9.81 -13.48
C GLU A 214 10.63 -9.89 -12.14
N GLY A 215 10.01 -10.46 -11.11
CA GLY A 215 10.63 -10.62 -9.79
C GLY A 215 11.93 -11.44 -9.85
N LEU A 216 11.93 -12.55 -10.59
CA LEU A 216 13.12 -13.41 -10.74
C LEU A 216 14.25 -12.71 -11.52
N VAL A 217 13.94 -12.03 -12.62
CA VAL A 217 14.97 -11.36 -13.45
C VAL A 217 15.57 -10.15 -12.74
N LEU A 218 14.76 -9.39 -11.99
CA LEU A 218 15.23 -8.27 -11.19
C LEU A 218 16.07 -8.75 -10.00
N LEU A 219 15.67 -9.82 -9.32
CA LEU A 219 16.46 -10.43 -8.24
C LEU A 219 17.81 -10.94 -8.77
N TYR A 220 17.83 -11.60 -9.92
CA TYR A 220 19.05 -12.04 -10.57
C TYR A 220 19.98 -10.87 -10.91
N GLY A 221 19.45 -9.82 -11.54
CA GLY A 221 20.21 -8.59 -11.82
C GLY A 221 20.78 -7.97 -10.55
N LEU A 222 19.99 -7.91 -9.47
CA LEU A 222 20.41 -7.38 -8.17
C LEU A 222 21.58 -8.17 -7.56
N ILE A 223 21.52 -9.50 -7.65
CA ILE A 223 22.58 -10.40 -7.17
C ILE A 223 23.88 -10.14 -7.94
N LEU A 224 23.81 -10.05 -9.27
CA LEU A 224 24.99 -9.74 -10.10
C LEU A 224 25.60 -8.39 -9.72
N PHE A 225 24.77 -7.35 -9.63
CA PHE A 225 25.19 -5.98 -9.32
C PHE A 225 25.82 -5.85 -7.92
N ALA A 226 25.17 -6.41 -6.91
CA ALA A 226 25.67 -6.40 -5.53
C ALA A 226 26.96 -7.23 -5.41
N GLY A 227 27.00 -8.39 -6.07
CA GLY A 227 28.11 -9.33 -6.06
C GLY A 227 29.35 -8.90 -6.85
N ARG A 228 29.22 -7.92 -7.77
CA ARG A 228 30.22 -7.60 -8.80
C ARG A 228 30.54 -8.80 -9.69
N ILE A 229 29.53 -9.59 -10.05
CA ILE A 229 29.74 -10.77 -10.89
C ILE A 229 29.40 -10.39 -12.33
N PRO A 230 30.29 -10.68 -13.31
CA PRO A 230 31.48 -11.54 -13.22
C PRO A 230 32.82 -10.82 -12.94
N GLU A 231 32.88 -9.49 -12.91
CA GLU A 231 34.14 -8.74 -12.86
C GLU A 231 34.98 -8.97 -11.59
N ARG A 232 34.35 -9.39 -10.48
CA ARG A 232 35.01 -9.82 -9.25
C ARG A 232 35.74 -11.14 -9.42
N LEU A 233 35.25 -12.02 -10.28
CA LEU A 233 35.81 -13.36 -10.51
C LEU A 233 37.00 -13.31 -11.47
N ARG A 234 36.99 -12.39 -12.45
CA ARG A 234 38.11 -12.16 -13.37
C ARG A 234 38.32 -10.66 -13.61
N PRO A 235 39.05 -9.97 -12.71
CA PRO A 235 39.38 -8.55 -12.87
C PRO A 235 40.12 -8.29 -14.19
N GLY A 236 39.84 -7.17 -14.86
CA GLY A 236 40.48 -6.79 -16.12
C GLY A 236 39.86 -7.38 -17.39
N THR A 237 39.01 -8.41 -17.28
CA THR A 237 38.39 -9.07 -18.45
C THR A 237 37.08 -8.39 -18.88
N PHE A 238 36.33 -7.83 -17.92
CA PHE A 238 34.99 -7.28 -18.13
C PHE A 238 34.95 -5.74 -18.12
N ASP A 239 36.09 -5.10 -18.34
CA ASP A 239 36.25 -3.65 -18.14
C ASP A 239 35.41 -2.82 -19.12
N ILE A 240 35.17 -3.33 -20.33
CA ILE A 240 34.40 -2.64 -21.38
C ILE A 240 33.01 -3.26 -21.53
N TRP A 241 32.91 -4.59 -21.50
CA TRP A 241 31.67 -5.32 -21.80
C TRP A 241 31.37 -6.39 -20.74
N GLY A 242 30.10 -6.52 -20.37
CA GLY A 242 29.60 -7.62 -19.55
C GLY A 242 29.89 -7.51 -18.06
N HIS A 243 30.32 -6.36 -17.56
CA HIS A 243 30.41 -6.12 -16.11
C HIS A 243 29.01 -6.03 -15.48
N SER A 244 28.94 -6.33 -14.18
CA SER A 244 27.69 -6.48 -13.42
C SER A 244 26.70 -5.31 -13.57
N HIS A 245 27.19 -4.08 -13.73
CA HIS A 245 26.34 -2.90 -13.93
C HIS A 245 25.63 -2.91 -15.30
N GLN A 246 26.30 -3.33 -16.37
CA GLN A 246 25.65 -3.50 -17.68
C GLN A 246 24.60 -4.61 -17.63
N LEU A 247 24.95 -5.75 -17.00
CA LEU A 247 24.04 -6.88 -16.84
C LEU A 247 22.81 -6.50 -15.99
N PHE A 248 23.00 -5.69 -14.94
CA PHE A 248 21.91 -5.13 -14.15
C PHE A 248 20.93 -4.32 -15.00
N HIS A 249 21.42 -3.41 -15.85
CA HIS A 249 20.58 -2.62 -16.75
C HIS A 249 19.78 -3.47 -17.73
N ILE A 250 20.40 -4.52 -18.28
CA ILE A 250 19.73 -5.48 -19.17
C ILE A 250 18.61 -6.20 -18.42
N CYS A 251 18.88 -6.69 -17.20
CA CYS A 251 17.87 -7.34 -16.36
C CYS A 251 16.70 -6.39 -16.00
N THR A 252 16.98 -5.12 -15.68
CA THR A 252 15.92 -4.13 -15.42
C THR A 252 15.08 -3.83 -16.66
N MET A 253 15.69 -3.80 -17.86
CA MET A 253 14.94 -3.59 -19.11
C MET A 253 14.03 -4.78 -19.44
N MET A 254 14.51 -6.01 -19.23
CA MET A 254 13.69 -7.22 -19.37
C MET A 254 12.53 -7.26 -18.35
N GLY A 255 12.80 -6.88 -17.09
CA GLY A 255 11.77 -6.76 -16.06
C GLY A 255 10.66 -5.79 -16.45
N ALA A 256 11.01 -4.61 -16.96
CA ALA A 256 10.04 -3.65 -17.48
C ALA A 256 9.23 -4.22 -18.67
N GLY A 257 9.84 -5.01 -19.54
CA GLY A 257 9.13 -5.73 -20.61
C GLY A 257 8.10 -6.71 -20.08
N PHE A 258 8.46 -7.54 -19.08
CA PHE A 258 7.51 -8.45 -18.45
C PHE A 258 6.37 -7.72 -17.74
N HIS A 259 6.66 -6.61 -17.08
CA HIS A 259 5.65 -5.76 -16.45
C HIS A 259 4.62 -5.24 -17.46
N LEU A 260 5.08 -4.75 -18.62
CA LEU A 260 4.20 -4.27 -19.69
C LEU A 260 3.32 -5.39 -20.25
N ILE A 261 3.86 -6.60 -20.41
CA ILE A 261 3.08 -7.75 -20.88
C ILE A 261 2.04 -8.16 -19.83
N ALA A 262 2.38 -8.16 -18.54
CA ALA A 262 1.45 -8.47 -17.45
C ALA A 262 0.27 -7.49 -17.42
N LEU A 263 0.55 -6.20 -17.57
CA LEU A 263 -0.47 -5.15 -17.64
C LEU A 263 -1.35 -5.29 -18.89
N ALA A 264 -0.76 -5.62 -20.04
CA ALA A 264 -1.50 -5.84 -21.28
C ALA A 264 -2.45 -7.05 -21.17
N GLU A 265 -2.00 -8.17 -20.60
CA GLU A 265 -2.84 -9.36 -20.37
C GLU A 265 -4.00 -9.03 -19.42
N GLY A 266 -3.74 -8.30 -18.32
CA GLY A 266 -4.79 -7.88 -17.38
C GLY A 266 -5.82 -6.92 -18.01
N ALA A 267 -5.36 -5.97 -18.83
CA ALA A 267 -6.23 -5.05 -19.54
C ALA A 267 -7.09 -5.76 -20.60
N GLU A 268 -6.50 -6.72 -21.33
CA GLU A 268 -7.23 -7.52 -22.31
C GLU A 268 -8.28 -8.42 -21.65
N HIS A 269 -7.96 -9.02 -20.49
CA HIS A 269 -8.94 -9.79 -19.72
C HIS A 269 -10.13 -8.93 -19.29
N CYS A 270 -9.86 -7.74 -18.73
CA CYS A 270 -10.90 -6.79 -18.32
C CYS A 270 -11.80 -6.37 -19.49
N LYS A 271 -11.20 -6.12 -20.67
CA LYS A 271 -11.94 -5.81 -21.90
C LYS A 271 -12.88 -6.95 -22.32
N ARG A 272 -12.44 -8.21 -22.21
CA ARG A 272 -13.26 -9.40 -22.54
C ARG A 272 -14.38 -9.68 -21.54
N THR A 273 -14.26 -9.21 -20.29
CA THR A 273 -15.31 -9.38 -19.27
C THR A 273 -16.40 -8.32 -19.36
N LEU A 274 -16.08 -7.16 -19.97
CA LEU A 274 -16.99 -6.03 -20.12
C LEU A 274 -17.70 -5.99 -21.50
N SER A 275 -17.31 -6.86 -22.43
CA SER A 275 -17.92 -7.06 -23.76
C SER A 275 -18.86 -8.24 -23.76
#